data_AF-A0A6H9T6M6-F1
#
_entry.id   AF-A0A6H9T6M6-F1
#
_cell.length_a   1.000
_cell.length_b   1.000
_cell.length_c   1.000
_cell.angle_alpha   90.00
_cell.angle_beta   90.00
_cell.angle_gamma   90.00
#
_symmetry.space_group_name_H-M   'P 1'
#
loop_
_entity.id
_entity.type
_entity.pdbx_description
1 polymer ?
#
loop_
_entity_poly.entity_id
_entity_poly.type
_entity_poly.pdbx_seq_one_letter_code
_entity_poly.pdbx_strand_id
1 'polypeptide(L)'
;MLGNLQQESGLQGNVNQGGATGAPSGNFADDNANGWGLAQWGGTRKQGEINYAKEHGLDPGSLEANIGFMNQELDTTYSKTITDIKQTTTAEQAALVWDKDYEQATDPQMENRNKYAEQFLAQDL
;
A
#
# COMPACT_ATOMS: atom_id res chain seq x y z
N MET A 1 8.77 2.94 -2.67
CA MET A 1 7.56 2.16 -2.28
C MET A 1 7.53 1.89 -0.77
N LEU A 2 8.57 1.31 -0.16
CA LEU A 2 8.57 1.03 1.30
C LEU A 2 8.31 2.28 2.17
N GLY A 3 8.84 3.45 1.79
CA GLY A 3 8.54 4.70 2.49
C GLY A 3 7.05 5.08 2.48
N ASN A 4 6.34 4.76 1.40
CA ASN A 4 4.90 4.98 1.30
C ASN A 4 4.14 3.99 2.19
N LEU A 5 4.47 2.70 2.12
CA LEU A 5 3.81 1.68 2.95
C LEU A 5 4.07 1.87 4.45
N GLN A 6 5.25 2.40 4.80
CA GLN A 6 5.58 2.80 6.17
C GLN A 6 4.68 3.95 6.65
N GLN A 7 4.36 4.92 5.78
CA GLN A 7 3.43 6.00 6.09
C GLN A 7 1.98 5.49 6.22
N GLU A 8 1.57 4.52 5.39
CA GLU A 8 0.20 3.99 5.40
C GLU A 8 -0.10 3.13 6.62
N SER A 9 0.74 2.13 6.87
CA SER A 9 0.40 1.05 7.80
C SER A 9 1.49 0.78 8.84
N GLY A 10 2.62 1.49 8.76
CA GLY A 10 3.82 1.10 9.49
C GLY A 10 4.30 -0.30 9.09
N LEU A 11 4.11 -0.68 7.82
CA LEU A 11 4.43 -2.00 7.26
C LEU A 11 3.65 -3.17 7.88
N GLN A 12 2.45 -2.92 8.42
CA GLN A 12 1.59 -3.95 9.00
C GLN A 12 0.45 -4.32 8.04
N GLY A 13 0.32 -5.62 7.73
CA GLY A 13 -0.74 -6.11 6.85
C GLY A 13 -2.11 -6.25 7.52
N ASN A 14 -2.18 -6.27 8.86
CA ASN A 14 -3.40 -6.55 9.61
C ASN A 14 -3.93 -5.32 10.37
N VAL A 15 -3.80 -4.13 9.78
CA VAL A 15 -4.18 -2.86 10.42
C VAL A 15 -5.34 -2.18 9.70
N ASN A 16 -6.35 -1.79 10.46
CA ASN A 16 -7.44 -0.94 9.99
C ASN A 16 -7.08 0.54 10.20
N GLN A 17 -7.74 1.41 9.44
CA GLN A 17 -7.64 2.86 9.61
C GLN A 17 -7.76 3.27 11.09
N GLY A 18 -6.86 4.15 11.53
CA GLY A 18 -6.74 4.56 12.94
C GLY A 18 -5.87 3.63 13.80
N GLY A 19 -5.28 2.57 13.22
CA GLY A 19 -4.24 1.76 13.86
C GLY A 19 -4.74 0.52 14.60
N ALA A 20 -6.03 0.20 14.53
CA ALA A 20 -6.58 -1.00 15.16
C ALA A 20 -6.15 -2.26 14.40
N THR A 21 -5.42 -3.16 15.06
CA THR A 21 -5.01 -4.43 14.45
C THR A 21 -6.10 -5.50 14.59
N GLY A 22 -6.20 -6.40 13.62
CA GLY A 22 -7.19 -7.47 13.60
C GLY A 22 -7.75 -7.72 12.21
N ALA A 23 -8.96 -8.29 12.14
CA ALA A 23 -9.64 -8.53 10.87
C ALA A 23 -10.06 -7.22 10.16
N PRO A 24 -10.23 -7.23 8.83
CA PRO A 24 -10.74 -6.07 8.10
C PRO A 24 -12.14 -5.68 8.59
N SER A 25 -12.40 -4.39 8.72
CA SER A 25 -13.76 -3.90 8.98
C SER A 25 -14.69 -4.23 7.81
N GLY A 26 -15.97 -4.46 8.10
CA GLY A 26 -16.99 -4.75 7.08
C GLY A 26 -17.46 -3.53 6.27
N ASN A 27 -16.87 -2.35 6.49
CA ASN A 27 -17.17 -1.14 5.74
C ASN A 27 -16.15 -0.97 4.60
N PHE A 28 -16.66 -0.82 3.38
CA PHE A 28 -15.90 -0.69 2.13
C PHE A 28 -16.03 0.71 1.52
N ALA A 29 -16.30 1.73 2.32
CA ALA A 29 -16.23 3.10 1.83
C ALA A 29 -14.80 3.42 1.35
N ASP A 30 -14.71 4.16 0.25
CA ASP A 30 -13.45 4.68 -0.27
C ASP A 30 -13.19 6.07 0.33
N ASP A 31 -12.80 6.06 1.61
CA ASP A 31 -12.62 7.27 2.42
C ASP A 31 -11.47 7.12 3.43
N ASN A 32 -11.13 8.22 4.10
CA ASN A 32 -10.07 8.28 5.10
C ASN A 32 -10.45 7.62 6.45
N ALA A 33 -11.54 6.84 6.51
CA ALA A 33 -12.03 6.20 7.73
C ALA A 33 -12.03 4.66 7.66
N ASN A 34 -11.87 4.06 6.46
CA ASN A 34 -12.13 2.64 6.26
C ASN A 34 -11.01 1.85 5.55
N GLY A 35 -9.82 2.45 5.45
CA GLY A 35 -8.59 1.81 4.94
C GLY A 35 -8.22 0.51 5.66
N TRP A 36 -7.59 -0.40 4.92
CA TRP A 36 -7.20 -1.74 5.39
C TRP A 36 -5.85 -2.18 4.84
N GLY A 37 -5.06 -2.83 5.70
CA GLY A 37 -3.86 -3.56 5.32
C GLY A 37 -2.68 -2.69 4.94
N LEU A 38 -1.70 -3.31 4.31
CA LEU A 38 -0.36 -2.76 4.08
C LEU A 38 -0.37 -1.44 3.31
N ALA A 39 -1.25 -1.32 2.31
CA ALA A 39 -1.43 -0.12 1.48
C ALA A 39 -2.69 0.68 1.87
N GLN A 40 -3.31 0.40 3.02
CA GLN A 40 -4.56 1.05 3.47
C GLN A 40 -5.65 1.11 2.40
N TRP A 41 -5.87 0.00 1.68
CA TRP A 41 -6.88 -0.08 0.64
C TRP A 41 -8.27 0.29 1.17
N GLY A 42 -8.95 1.20 0.46
CA GLY A 42 -10.37 1.53 0.63
C GLY A 42 -11.23 0.90 -0.47
N GLY A 43 -12.54 1.13 -0.41
CA GLY A 43 -13.40 0.92 -1.57
C GLY A 43 -13.40 -0.51 -2.14
N THR A 44 -13.39 -0.57 -3.47
CA THR A 44 -13.32 -1.81 -4.25
C THR A 44 -11.97 -2.52 -4.11
N ARG A 45 -10.88 -1.79 -3.83
CA ARG A 45 -9.55 -2.40 -3.67
C ARG A 45 -9.44 -3.18 -2.38
N LYS A 46 -10.04 -2.69 -1.29
CA LYS A 46 -10.19 -3.45 -0.03
C LYS A 46 -10.94 -4.76 -0.25
N GLN A 47 -12.05 -4.69 -0.97
CA GLN A 47 -12.81 -5.89 -1.32
C GLN A 47 -12.01 -6.85 -2.21
N GLY A 48 -11.18 -6.31 -3.11
CA GLY A 48 -10.26 -7.06 -3.96
C GLY A 48 -9.20 -7.82 -3.16
N GLU A 49 -8.56 -7.17 -2.19
CA GLU A 49 -7.58 -7.81 -1.30
C GLU A 49 -8.20 -8.97 -0.52
N ILE A 50 -9.36 -8.74 0.10
CA ILE A 50 -10.05 -9.79 0.89
C ILE A 50 -10.45 -10.97 0.00
N ASN A 51 -10.87 -10.70 -1.24
CA ASN A 51 -11.19 -11.75 -2.20
C ASN A 51 -9.93 -12.52 -2.62
N TYR A 52 -8.83 -11.81 -2.91
CA TYR A 52 -7.54 -12.42 -3.24
C TYR A 52 -7.08 -13.37 -2.12
N ALA A 53 -7.11 -12.91 -0.87
CA ALA A 53 -6.75 -13.72 0.29
C ALA A 53 -7.61 -14.99 0.37
N LYS A 54 -8.94 -14.84 0.22
CA LYS A 54 -9.88 -15.97 0.23
C LYS A 54 -9.62 -16.97 -0.89
N GLU A 55 -9.38 -16.50 -2.11
CA GLU A 55 -9.12 -17.34 -3.29
C GLU A 55 -7.82 -18.16 -3.14
N HIS A 56 -6.84 -17.61 -2.43
CA HIS A 56 -5.55 -18.26 -2.16
C HIS A 56 -5.49 -19.00 -0.82
N GLY A 57 -6.57 -19.01 -0.03
CA GLY A 57 -6.61 -19.65 1.29
C GLY A 57 -5.71 -18.98 2.34
N LEU A 58 -5.50 -17.67 2.21
CA LEU A 58 -4.65 -16.85 3.07
C LEU A 58 -5.48 -16.03 4.06
N ASP A 59 -4.84 -15.58 5.14
CA ASP A 59 -5.39 -14.54 6.02
C ASP A 59 -5.22 -13.17 5.34
N PRO A 60 -6.28 -12.34 5.21
CA PRO A 60 -6.16 -11.01 4.58
C PRO A 60 -5.24 -10.05 5.34
N GLY A 61 -4.90 -10.33 6.60
CA GLY A 61 -3.91 -9.57 7.37
C GLY A 61 -2.46 -10.04 7.15
N SER A 62 -2.26 -11.14 6.42
CA SER A 62 -0.92 -11.70 6.17
C SER A 62 -0.16 -10.90 5.12
N LEU A 63 1.17 -10.81 5.29
CA LEU A 63 2.02 -10.18 4.27
C LEU A 63 1.94 -10.89 2.92
N GLU A 64 1.72 -12.21 2.91
CA GLU A 64 1.55 -12.99 1.68
C GLU A 64 0.31 -12.55 0.89
N ALA A 65 -0.84 -12.38 1.57
CA ALA A 65 -2.05 -11.86 0.92
C ALA A 65 -1.87 -10.41 0.44
N ASN A 66 -1.31 -9.56 1.30
CA ASN A 66 -1.15 -8.14 1.03
C ASN A 66 -0.20 -7.88 -0.16
N ILE A 67 0.98 -8.51 -0.14
CA ILE A 67 1.95 -8.40 -1.24
C ILE A 67 1.46 -9.12 -2.48
N GLY A 68 0.78 -10.27 -2.34
CA GLY A 68 0.20 -11.00 -3.45
C GLY A 68 -0.84 -10.18 -4.22
N PHE A 69 -1.78 -9.56 -3.51
CA PHE A 69 -2.77 -8.68 -4.12
C PHE A 69 -2.14 -7.42 -4.72
N MET A 70 -1.20 -6.78 -4.01
CA MET A 70 -0.43 -5.65 -4.54
C MET A 70 0.28 -5.99 -5.86
N ASN A 71 0.93 -7.15 -5.93
CA ASN A 71 1.56 -7.62 -7.16
C ASN A 71 0.54 -7.86 -8.27
N GLN A 72 -0.63 -8.44 -7.96
CA GLN A 72 -1.71 -8.59 -8.94
C GLN A 72 -2.18 -7.24 -9.49
N GLU A 73 -2.32 -6.23 -8.64
CA GLU A 73 -2.67 -4.87 -9.05
C GLU A 73 -1.58 -4.26 -9.95
N LEU A 74 -0.30 -4.40 -9.56
CA LEU A 74 0.86 -3.90 -10.30
C LEU A 74 1.13 -4.65 -11.61
N ASP A 75 0.69 -5.89 -11.75
CA ASP A 75 0.79 -6.64 -13.01
C ASP A 75 -0.39 -6.35 -13.95
N THR A 76 -1.43 -5.67 -13.47
CA THR A 76 -2.66 -5.41 -14.22
C THR A 76 -2.99 -3.91 -14.27
N THR A 77 -3.97 -3.48 -13.49
CA THR A 77 -4.55 -2.12 -13.49
C THR A 77 -3.52 -1.03 -13.25
N TYR A 78 -2.50 -1.31 -12.42
CA TYR A 78 -1.47 -0.37 -12.00
C TYR A 78 -0.08 -0.66 -12.62
N SER A 79 -0.02 -1.41 -13.72
CA SER A 79 1.22 -1.73 -14.42
C SER A 79 2.05 -0.52 -14.89
N LYS A 80 1.38 0.61 -15.11
CA LYS A 80 2.06 1.88 -15.39
C LYS A 80 2.98 2.32 -14.23
N THR A 81 2.58 2.11 -12.97
CA THR A 81 3.38 2.48 -11.79
C THR A 81 4.78 1.89 -11.85
N ILE A 82 4.89 0.62 -12.25
CA ILE A 82 6.20 -0.06 -12.39
C ILE A 82 7.04 0.58 -13.48
N THR A 83 6.43 0.95 -14.59
CA THR A 83 7.12 1.60 -15.72
C THR A 83 7.65 2.97 -15.31
N ASP A 84 6.85 3.77 -14.62
CA ASP A 84 7.22 5.10 -14.18
C ASP A 84 8.29 5.07 -13.06
N ILE A 85 8.18 4.15 -12.10
CA ILE A 85 9.20 4.00 -11.04
C ILE A 85 10.56 3.68 -11.64
N LYS A 86 10.63 2.83 -12.68
CA LYS A 86 11.89 2.51 -13.36
C LYS A 86 12.56 3.70 -14.05
N GLN A 87 11.85 4.81 -14.25
CA GLN A 87 12.38 6.05 -14.83
C GLN A 87 12.90 7.03 -13.77
N THR A 88 12.66 6.76 -12.49
CA THR A 88 13.11 7.60 -11.39
C THR A 88 14.58 7.36 -11.05
N THR A 89 15.25 8.39 -10.54
CA THR A 89 16.67 8.33 -10.17
C THR A 89 16.92 8.52 -8.68
N THR A 90 15.90 8.88 -7.90
CA THR A 90 15.99 9.06 -6.45
C THR A 90 14.86 8.34 -5.72
N ALA A 91 15.06 7.99 -4.44
CA ALA A 91 14.03 7.34 -3.64
C ALA A 91 12.81 8.25 -3.44
N GLU A 92 13.02 9.56 -3.30
CA GLU A 92 11.94 10.56 -3.26
C GLU A 92 11.09 10.58 -4.54
N GLN A 93 11.72 10.52 -5.72
CA GLN A 93 11.00 10.46 -7.00
C GLN A 93 10.18 9.17 -7.09
N ALA A 94 10.77 8.02 -6.70
CA ALA A 94 10.06 6.75 -6.67
C ALA A 94 8.88 6.78 -5.67
N ALA A 95 9.03 7.44 -4.51
CA ALA A 95 7.98 7.61 -3.53
C ALA A 95 6.83 8.49 -4.08
N LEU A 96 7.16 9.56 -4.81
CA LEU A 96 6.18 10.44 -5.44
C LEU A 96 5.41 9.72 -6.56
N VAL A 97 6.09 8.92 -7.39
CA VAL A 97 5.43 8.12 -8.43
C VAL A 97 4.51 7.08 -7.80
N TRP A 98 4.97 6.38 -6.76
CA TRP A 98 4.13 5.40 -6.05
C TRP A 98 2.85 6.04 -5.50
N ASP A 99 2.96 7.21 -4.87
CA ASP A 99 1.81 7.94 -4.37
C ASP A 99 0.85 8.35 -5.50
N LYS A 100 1.38 8.97 -6.57
CA LYS A 100 0.54 9.46 -7.68
C LYS A 100 -0.14 8.36 -8.48
N ASP A 101 0.58 7.27 -8.74
CA ASP A 101 0.11 6.25 -9.66
C ASP A 101 -0.62 5.12 -8.93
N TYR A 102 -0.24 4.77 -7.68
CA TYR A 102 -0.78 3.61 -6.96
C TYR A 102 -1.62 3.95 -5.72
N GLU A 103 -1.10 4.72 -4.76
CA GLU A 103 -1.84 5.01 -3.51
C GLU A 103 -2.95 6.04 -3.71
N GLN A 104 -2.69 7.06 -4.52
CA GLN A 104 -3.60 8.15 -4.85
C GLN A 104 -4.17 8.85 -3.60
N ALA A 105 -3.32 9.03 -2.58
CA ALA A 105 -3.73 9.60 -1.31
C ALA A 105 -4.21 11.05 -1.46
N THR A 106 -5.34 11.39 -0.82
CA THR A 106 -5.88 12.76 -0.85
C THR A 106 -5.00 13.74 -0.07
N ASP A 107 -4.43 13.29 1.05
CA ASP A 107 -3.40 14.02 1.81
C ASP A 107 -2.18 13.11 1.95
N PRO A 108 -1.20 13.20 1.02
CA PRO A 108 -0.17 12.19 0.90
C PRO A 108 0.94 12.31 1.95
N GLN A 109 1.05 13.41 2.71
CA GLN A 109 2.13 13.57 3.69
C GLN A 109 3.53 13.27 3.11
N MET A 110 3.80 13.75 1.88
CA MET A 110 4.99 13.36 1.10
C MET A 110 6.33 13.61 1.80
N GLU A 111 6.41 14.60 2.70
CA GLU A 111 7.61 14.84 3.50
C GLU A 111 7.99 13.61 4.34
N ASN A 112 7.02 12.99 5.01
CA ASN A 112 7.24 11.77 5.78
C ASN A 112 7.60 10.60 4.88
N ARG A 113 6.91 10.44 3.74
CA ARG A 113 7.18 9.36 2.78
C ARG A 113 8.59 9.44 2.23
N ASN A 114 9.05 10.64 1.88
CA ASN A 114 10.43 10.87 1.42
C ASN A 114 11.42 10.55 2.54
N LYS A 115 11.16 11.02 3.76
CA LYS A 115 11.99 10.69 4.93
C LYS A 115 12.10 9.18 5.14
N TYR A 116 11.01 8.45 5.09
CA TYR A 116 11.03 6.98 5.22
C TYR A 116 11.74 6.32 4.03
N ALA A 117 11.53 6.81 2.81
CA ALA A 117 12.18 6.28 1.61
C ALA A 117 13.70 6.41 1.69
N GLU A 118 14.22 7.57 2.11
CA GLU A 118 15.64 7.79 2.33
C GLU A 118 16.19 6.94 3.48
N GLN A 119 15.41 6.77 4.57
CA GLN A 119 15.79 5.87 5.67
C GLN A 119 15.93 4.42 5.22
N PHE A 120 15.04 3.92 4.36
CA PHE A 120 15.17 2.56 3.81
C PHE A 120 16.34 2.45 2.83
N LEU A 121 16.58 3.49 2.00
CA LEU A 121 17.71 3.50 1.08
C LEU A 121 19.05 3.44 1.83
N ALA A 122 19.17 4.18 2.94
CA ALA A 122 20.40 4.22 3.76
C ALA A 122 20.66 2.94 4.57
N GLN A 123 19.71 2.01 4.64
CA GLN A 123 19.84 0.77 5.42
C GLN A 123 20.49 -0.39 4.64
N ASP A 124 20.90 -0.19 3.37
CA ASP A 124 21.50 -1.23 2.51
C ASP A 124 20.75 -2.58 2.58
N LEU A 125 19.42 -2.55 2.42
CA LEU A 125 18.58 -3.75 2.28
C LEU A 125 18.95 -4.56 1.03
#